data_AF-A0A4Q7KWX9-F1
#
_entry.id   AF-A0A4Q7KWX9-F1
#
_cell.length_a   1.000
_cell.length_b   1.000
_cell.length_c   1.000
_cell.angle_alpha   90.00
_cell.angle_beta   90.00
_cell.angle_gamma   90.00
#
_symmetry.space_group_name_H-M   'P 1'
#
loop_
_entity.id
_entity.type
_entity.pdbx_description
1 polymer ?
#
loop_
_entity_poly.entity_id
_entity_poly.type
_entity_poly.pdbx_seq_one_letter_code
_entity_poly.pdbx_strand_id
1 'polypeptide(L)'
;MTRIAIFAATMLIAGLTLGGCSDGAGQASSPDPTSPPPATSVPQIGGTAAPPTTMTHPQRDARFSKVDACALLSSAELASLGLGAGQPTNRASTRYAVSGCEWQQPGRGGTDVVVYDQAITGPGVETPIGKVGRYDAIRRADDVGVCGVELIPSPYSRVVISVVSSREAEKNCDRALAMAQTVEPKLP
;
A
#
# COMPACT_ATOMS: atom_id res chain seq x y z
N MET A 1 -38.25 -14.94 -24.41
CA MET A 1 -37.48 -15.73 -25.40
C MET A 1 -36.22 -16.21 -24.73
N THR A 2 -36.18 -17.51 -24.48
CA THR A 2 -35.25 -18.21 -23.59
C THR A 2 -34.14 -18.82 -24.44
N ARG A 3 -32.86 -18.60 -24.12
CA ARG A 3 -31.75 -19.42 -24.62
C ARG A 3 -30.85 -19.84 -23.48
N ILE A 4 -31.12 -21.07 -23.02
CA ILE A 4 -30.30 -21.89 -22.14
C ILE A 4 -29.18 -22.46 -23.01
N ALA A 5 -27.92 -22.26 -22.63
CA ALA A 5 -26.77 -22.96 -23.20
C ALA A 5 -26.03 -23.69 -22.07
N ILE A 6 -26.20 -25.00 -22.09
CA ILE A 6 -25.57 -26.01 -21.24
C ILE A 6 -24.21 -26.35 -21.89
N PHE A 7 -23.11 -26.21 -21.14
CA PHE A 7 -21.85 -26.92 -21.38
C PHE A 7 -21.33 -27.35 -20.00
N ALA A 8 -21.58 -28.59 -19.55
CA ALA A 8 -20.75 -29.78 -19.83
C ALA A 8 -19.27 -29.48 -19.49
N ALA A 9 -18.87 -29.58 -18.22
CA ALA A 9 -18.41 -30.79 -17.52
C ALA A 9 -16.98 -31.22 -17.90
N THR A 10 -16.22 -31.56 -16.83
CA THR A 10 -15.01 -32.41 -16.78
C THR A 10 -13.68 -31.81 -17.24
N MET A 11 -12.78 -31.54 -16.30
CA MET A 11 -11.62 -32.43 -16.12
C MET A 11 -10.94 -32.23 -14.76
N LEU A 12 -10.86 -33.36 -14.05
CA LEU A 12 -10.19 -33.60 -12.79
C LEU A 12 -8.70 -33.86 -13.09
N ILE A 13 -7.79 -33.05 -12.55
CA ILE A 13 -6.36 -33.41 -12.51
C ILE A 13 -5.90 -33.28 -11.06
N ALA A 14 -5.89 -34.44 -10.40
CA ALA A 14 -5.15 -34.66 -9.16
C ALA A 14 -3.67 -34.85 -9.52
N GLY A 15 -2.85 -33.86 -9.19
CA GLY A 15 -1.40 -33.95 -9.24
C GLY A 15 -0.82 -33.66 -7.86
N LEU A 16 -0.63 -34.72 -7.06
CA LEU A 16 0.23 -34.66 -5.89
C LEU A 16 1.69 -34.61 -6.35
N THR A 17 2.39 -33.51 -6.06
CA THR A 17 3.86 -33.51 -6.01
C THR A 17 4.30 -33.08 -4.62
N LEU A 18 4.63 -34.10 -3.82
CA LEU A 18 5.45 -33.99 -2.62
C LEU A 18 6.92 -33.79 -3.03
N GLY A 19 7.57 -32.76 -2.51
CA GLY A 19 9.01 -32.57 -2.64
C GLY A 19 9.38 -31.08 -2.53
N GLY A 20 10.24 -30.62 -1.65
CA GLY A 20 10.95 -31.26 -0.55
C GLY A 20 11.51 -30.13 0.32
N CYS A 21 11.45 -30.30 1.64
CA CYS A 21 12.14 -29.43 2.58
C CYS A 21 13.65 -29.65 2.41
N SER A 22 14.38 -28.61 2.03
CA SER A 22 15.84 -28.58 2.20
C SER A 22 16.14 -27.60 3.33
N ASP A 23 16.36 -28.18 4.51
CA ASP A 23 16.89 -27.50 5.68
C ASP A 23 18.34 -27.06 5.39
N GLY A 24 18.51 -25.79 5.03
CA GLY A 24 19.81 -25.14 4.94
C GLY A 24 20.20 -24.53 6.29
N ALA A 25 20.80 -25.33 7.17
CA ALA A 25 21.45 -24.85 8.39
C ALA A 25 22.73 -24.07 8.03
N GLY A 26 22.57 -22.76 7.79
CA GLY A 26 23.66 -21.82 7.57
C GLY A 26 24.31 -21.38 8.89
N GLN A 27 25.45 -21.99 9.15
CA GLN A 27 26.50 -21.69 10.13
C GLN A 27 26.58 -20.22 10.61
N ALA A 28 26.45 -20.02 11.92
CA ALA A 28 26.75 -18.78 12.60
C ALA A 28 28.28 -18.62 12.75
N SER A 29 28.87 -17.69 12.00
CA SER A 29 30.24 -17.23 12.27
C SER A 29 30.20 -16.21 13.41
N SER A 30 30.82 -16.56 14.54
CA SER A 30 31.12 -15.63 15.62
C SER A 30 32.25 -14.69 15.17
N PRO A 31 32.08 -13.36 15.22
CA PRO A 31 33.21 -12.44 15.11
C PRO A 31 33.98 -12.36 16.44
N ASP A 32 35.31 -12.47 16.31
CA ASP A 32 36.32 -12.33 17.35
C ASP A 32 36.19 -11.00 18.15
N PRO A 33 36.51 -11.00 19.45
CA PRO A 33 36.59 -9.78 20.27
C PRO A 33 37.91 -9.04 19.95
N THR A 34 37.87 -8.06 19.06
CA THR A 34 39.01 -7.17 18.81
C THR A 34 39.00 -5.98 19.77
N SER A 35 40.14 -5.82 20.44
CA SER A 35 40.62 -4.80 21.38
C SER A 35 39.93 -3.43 21.43
N PRO A 36 39.81 -2.83 22.64
CA PRO A 36 39.35 -1.46 22.80
C PRO A 36 40.37 -0.46 22.21
N PRO A 37 39.93 0.55 21.45
CA PRO A 37 40.80 1.61 20.94
C PRO A 37 41.25 2.56 22.06
N PRO A 38 42.43 3.21 21.91
CA PRO A 38 42.95 4.16 22.88
C PRO A 38 42.04 5.38 23.04
N ALA A 39 41.88 5.83 24.28
CA ALA A 39 41.12 7.02 24.65
C ALA A 39 41.70 8.25 23.96
N THR A 40 40.98 8.76 22.96
CA THR A 40 41.28 10.03 22.30
C THR A 40 40.62 11.13 23.12
N SER A 41 41.43 11.97 23.76
CA SER A 41 41.01 13.17 24.47
C SER A 41 40.35 14.16 23.50
N VAL A 42 39.04 14.37 23.68
CA VAL A 42 38.24 15.32 22.89
C VAL A 42 38.55 16.76 23.33
N PRO A 43 38.86 17.70 22.41
CA PRO A 43 38.98 19.10 22.74
C PRO A 43 37.62 19.66 23.16
N GLN A 44 37.56 20.28 24.34
CA GLN A 44 36.37 20.95 24.85
C GLN A 44 36.16 22.27 24.08
N ILE A 45 35.46 22.18 22.95
CA ILE A 45 35.04 23.34 22.17
C ILE A 45 33.80 23.93 22.85
N GLY A 46 33.95 25.14 23.39
CA GLY A 46 32.85 25.95 23.92
C GLY A 46 31.88 26.32 22.78
N GLY A 47 30.87 25.48 22.58
CA GLY A 47 29.81 25.72 21.61
C GLY A 47 28.72 26.60 22.22
N THR A 48 28.54 27.79 21.66
CA THR A 48 27.32 28.58 21.82
C THR A 48 26.13 27.71 21.46
N ALA A 49 25.27 27.40 22.43
CA ALA A 49 24.09 26.58 22.23
C ALA A 49 23.20 27.22 21.15
N ALA A 50 23.04 26.53 20.02
CA ALA A 50 22.08 26.93 19.01
C ALA A 50 20.67 26.93 19.64
N PRO A 51 19.83 27.93 19.34
CA PRO A 51 18.47 27.98 19.86
C PRO A 51 17.73 26.69 19.45
N PRO A 52 16.87 26.14 20.34
CA PRO A 52 16.14 24.91 20.04
C PRO A 52 15.32 25.10 18.77
N THR A 53 15.54 24.25 17.77
CA THR A 53 14.69 24.19 16.60
C THR A 53 13.34 23.66 17.03
N THR A 54 12.35 24.55 17.08
CA THR A 54 10.95 24.16 17.25
C THR A 54 10.60 23.24 16.08
N MET A 55 10.37 21.96 16.35
CA MET A 55 9.85 21.05 15.34
C MET A 55 8.45 21.52 14.96
N THR A 56 8.32 22.21 13.83
CA THR A 56 7.01 22.50 13.25
C THR A 56 6.38 21.17 12.92
N HIS A 57 5.32 20.79 13.66
CA HIS A 57 4.55 19.61 13.34
C HIS A 57 4.14 19.67 11.86
N PRO A 58 4.22 18.55 11.11
CA PRO A 58 3.76 18.52 9.74
C PRO A 58 2.31 19.01 9.71
N GLN A 59 2.07 20.03 8.88
CA GLN A 59 0.75 20.62 8.73
C GLN A 59 -0.22 19.54 8.25
N ARG A 60 -1.28 19.25 9.00
CA ARG A 60 -2.28 18.25 8.64
C ARG A 60 -3.41 18.86 7.83
N ASP A 61 -3.90 18.16 6.81
CA ASP A 61 -5.10 18.58 6.08
C ASP A 61 -6.36 18.06 6.79
N ALA A 62 -6.99 18.94 7.58
CA ALA A 62 -8.17 18.60 8.38
C ALA A 62 -9.36 18.11 7.54
N ARG A 63 -9.43 18.41 6.23
CA ARG A 63 -10.52 17.94 5.36
C ARG A 63 -10.55 16.42 5.24
N PHE A 64 -9.38 15.78 5.26
CA PHE A 64 -9.24 14.33 5.11
C PHE A 64 -9.49 13.56 6.42
N SER A 65 -9.46 14.24 7.57
CA SER A 65 -9.69 13.60 8.89
C SER A 65 -11.09 13.00 9.08
N LYS A 66 -12.05 13.41 8.24
CA LYS A 66 -13.46 12.96 8.31
C LYS A 66 -13.84 11.97 7.19
N VAL A 67 -12.90 11.62 6.31
CA VAL A 67 -13.18 10.71 5.20
C VAL A 67 -13.32 9.29 5.73
N ASP A 68 -14.44 8.65 5.46
CA ASP A 68 -14.62 7.22 5.70
C ASP A 68 -14.16 6.44 4.45
N ALA A 69 -12.99 5.81 4.54
CA ALA A 69 -12.40 5.08 3.43
C ALA A 69 -13.28 3.91 2.96
N CYS A 70 -14.05 3.29 3.86
CA CYS A 70 -14.94 2.18 3.49
C CYS A 70 -16.19 2.65 2.77
N ALA A 71 -16.60 3.90 2.96
CA ALA A 71 -17.72 4.50 2.24
C ALA A 71 -17.33 5.01 0.83
N LEU A 72 -16.03 5.09 0.51
CA LEU A 72 -15.55 5.57 -0.79
C LEU A 72 -15.86 4.58 -1.93
N LEU A 73 -16.03 3.30 -1.63
CA LEU A 73 -16.36 2.27 -2.63
C LEU A 73 -17.52 1.41 -2.14
N SER A 74 -18.61 1.43 -2.89
CA SER A 74 -19.74 0.53 -2.67
C SER A 74 -19.40 -0.88 -3.12
N SER A 75 -20.14 -1.87 -2.60
CA SER A 75 -20.00 -3.26 -3.04
C SER A 75 -20.27 -3.45 -4.55
N ALA A 76 -21.14 -2.62 -5.14
CA ALA A 76 -21.44 -2.64 -6.57
C ALA A 76 -20.27 -2.13 -7.41
N GLU A 77 -19.61 -1.04 -6.98
CA GLU A 77 -18.43 -0.50 -7.65
C GLU A 77 -17.26 -1.49 -7.57
N LEU A 78 -17.02 -2.09 -6.40
CA LEU A 78 -16.02 -3.15 -6.24
C LEU A 78 -16.31 -4.31 -7.22
N ALA A 79 -17.55 -4.80 -7.25
CA ALA A 79 -17.93 -5.86 -8.19
C ALA A 79 -17.71 -5.47 -9.65
N SER A 80 -18.02 -4.22 -10.04
CA SER A 80 -17.80 -3.71 -11.40
C SER A 80 -16.31 -3.64 -11.79
N LEU A 81 -15.42 -3.48 -10.81
CA LEU A 81 -13.97 -3.49 -10.98
C LEU A 81 -13.37 -4.90 -10.96
N GLY A 82 -14.22 -5.93 -10.91
CA GLY A 82 -13.80 -7.33 -10.78
C GLY A 82 -13.21 -7.63 -9.39
N LEU A 83 -13.45 -6.76 -8.42
CA LEU A 83 -13.06 -6.93 -7.03
C LEU A 83 -14.24 -7.58 -6.30
N GLY A 84 -14.05 -8.79 -5.79
CA GLY A 84 -15.04 -9.43 -4.93
C GLY A 84 -15.39 -8.55 -3.74
N ALA A 85 -16.62 -8.66 -3.24
CA ALA A 85 -17.05 -8.03 -2.01
C ALA A 85 -16.26 -8.64 -0.84
N GLY A 86 -15.08 -8.07 -0.55
CA GLY A 86 -14.32 -8.42 0.63
C GLY A 86 -15.01 -7.90 1.88
N GLN A 87 -14.61 -8.41 3.04
CA GLN A 87 -15.03 -7.82 4.31
C GLN A 87 -14.23 -6.54 4.52
N PRO A 88 -14.87 -5.35 4.51
CA PRO A 88 -14.18 -4.12 4.82
C PRO A 88 -13.64 -4.23 6.24
N THR A 89 -12.33 -4.18 6.39
CA THR A 89 -11.70 -4.02 7.71
C THR A 89 -11.14 -2.61 7.79
N ASN A 90 -11.52 -1.88 8.85
CA ASN A 90 -11.00 -0.55 9.07
C ASN A 90 -9.53 -0.67 9.50
N ARG A 91 -8.61 -0.48 8.56
CA ARG A 91 -7.16 -0.40 8.81
C ARG A 91 -6.72 1.05 8.92
N ALA A 92 -7.14 1.75 9.98
CA ALA A 92 -6.45 2.95 10.45
C ALA A 92 -5.19 2.59 11.28
N SER A 93 -4.62 1.39 11.11
CA SER A 93 -3.57 0.88 12.01
C SER A 93 -2.15 1.32 11.66
N THR A 94 -1.95 2.09 10.58
CA THR A 94 -0.66 2.73 10.34
C THR A 94 -0.60 4.06 11.08
N ARG A 95 0.57 4.42 11.61
CA ARG A 95 0.79 5.59 12.50
C ARG A 95 0.22 6.92 11.94
N TYR A 96 -0.01 6.99 10.63
CA TYR A 96 -0.35 8.20 9.90
C TYR A 96 -1.66 8.10 9.10
N ALA A 97 -2.29 6.92 9.04
CA ALA A 97 -3.59 6.78 8.41
C ALA A 97 -4.66 7.38 9.31
N VAL A 98 -5.49 8.27 8.77
CA VAL A 98 -6.67 8.78 9.46
C VAL A 98 -7.89 7.89 9.21
N SER A 99 -7.86 7.13 8.12
CA SER A 99 -8.94 6.23 7.70
C SER A 99 -8.38 5.20 6.73
N GLY A 100 -8.83 3.96 6.81
CA GLY A 100 -8.39 2.92 5.89
C GLY A 100 -9.43 1.83 5.76
N CYS A 101 -9.58 1.28 4.56
CA CYS A 101 -10.44 0.15 4.30
C CYS A 101 -9.71 -0.88 3.47
N GLU A 102 -9.73 -2.13 3.91
CA GLU A 102 -9.19 -3.25 3.16
C GLU A 102 -10.32 -4.24 2.82
N TRP A 103 -10.36 -4.67 1.57
CA TRP A 103 -11.23 -5.72 1.06
C TRP A 103 -10.37 -6.93 0.65
N GLN A 104 -10.48 -8.01 1.43
CA GLN A 104 -9.78 -9.25 1.12
C GLN A 104 -10.63 -10.18 0.26
N GLN A 105 -9.99 -10.81 -0.73
CA GLN A 105 -10.60 -11.85 -1.55
C GLN A 105 -9.84 -13.16 -1.36
N PRO A 106 -10.50 -14.21 -0.82
CA PRO A 106 -9.87 -15.51 -0.63
C PRO A 106 -9.19 -16.02 -1.91
N GLY A 107 -7.88 -16.28 -1.83
CA GLY A 107 -7.08 -16.80 -2.95
C GLY A 107 -6.77 -15.81 -4.08
N ARG A 108 -7.20 -14.54 -4.00
CA ARG A 108 -6.98 -13.53 -5.04
C ARG A 108 -6.16 -12.32 -4.58
N GLY A 109 -5.89 -12.24 -3.28
CA GLY A 109 -5.17 -11.14 -2.65
C GLY A 109 -6.14 -10.11 -2.05
N GLY A 110 -5.67 -8.88 -1.94
CA GLY A 110 -6.36 -7.81 -1.23
C GLY A 110 -6.40 -6.53 -2.04
N THR A 111 -7.27 -5.63 -1.63
CA THR A 111 -7.34 -4.28 -2.17
C THR A 111 -7.64 -3.34 -1.03
N ASP A 112 -7.02 -2.18 -1.01
CA ASP A 112 -7.22 -1.21 0.06
C ASP A 112 -7.31 0.23 -0.45
N VAL A 113 -7.99 1.05 0.33
CA VAL A 113 -7.97 2.51 0.22
C VAL A 113 -7.56 3.05 1.58
N VAL A 114 -6.48 3.83 1.64
CA VAL A 114 -5.97 4.43 2.87
C VAL A 114 -5.82 5.93 2.68
N VAL A 115 -6.36 6.68 3.62
CA VAL A 115 -6.32 8.15 3.65
C VAL A 115 -5.31 8.59 4.69
N TYR A 116 -4.37 9.43 4.25
CA TYR A 116 -3.34 10.04 5.08
C TYR A 116 -3.52 11.56 5.11
N ASP A 117 -3.42 12.13 6.31
CA ASP A 117 -3.43 13.58 6.53
C ASP A 117 -2.02 14.20 6.56
N GLN A 118 -1.02 13.45 6.09
CA GLN A 118 0.34 13.88 5.87
C GLN A 118 0.93 13.21 4.61
N ALA A 119 2.03 13.76 4.11
CA ALA A 119 2.81 13.08 3.07
C ALA A 119 3.40 11.79 3.64
N ILE A 120 3.32 10.71 2.86
CA ILE A 120 3.97 9.45 3.17
C ILE A 120 4.85 9.03 2.01
N THR A 121 5.89 8.24 2.32
CA THR A 121 6.70 7.57 1.30
C THR A 121 6.45 6.08 1.45
N GLY A 122 6.05 5.43 0.36
CA GLY A 122 5.85 4.00 0.29
C GLY A 122 7.02 3.29 -0.40
N PRO A 123 7.14 1.96 -0.26
CA PRO A 123 8.04 1.16 -1.08
C PRO A 123 7.63 1.17 -2.57
N GLY A 124 8.52 0.70 -3.44
CA GLY A 124 8.27 0.59 -4.89
C GLY A 124 8.76 1.79 -5.70
N VAL A 125 8.69 1.65 -7.03
CA VAL A 125 9.12 2.70 -7.95
C VAL A 125 7.99 3.71 -8.16
N GLU A 126 8.22 4.96 -7.77
CA GLU A 126 7.29 6.06 -8.05
C GLU A 126 7.35 6.45 -9.54
N THR A 127 6.20 6.37 -10.22
CA THR A 127 6.03 6.83 -11.60
C THR A 127 4.90 7.86 -11.64
N PRO A 128 5.17 9.14 -11.96
CA PRO A 128 4.11 10.11 -12.19
C PRO A 128 3.19 9.65 -13.33
N ILE A 129 1.88 9.68 -13.11
CA ILE A 129 0.88 9.29 -14.12
C ILE A 129 -0.02 10.46 -14.56
N GLY A 130 0.35 11.69 -14.18
CA GLY A 130 -0.39 12.90 -14.49
C GLY A 130 -1.51 13.15 -13.47
N LYS A 131 -2.72 13.40 -13.97
CA LYS A 131 -3.89 13.68 -13.12
C LYS A 131 -4.90 12.53 -13.15
N VAL A 132 -5.50 12.28 -12.00
CA VAL A 132 -6.75 11.51 -11.87
C VAL A 132 -7.78 12.50 -11.35
N GLY A 133 -8.76 12.84 -12.18
CA GLY A 133 -9.71 13.91 -11.87
C GLY A 133 -9.01 15.23 -11.53
N ARG A 134 -9.22 15.74 -10.31
CA ARG A 134 -8.65 17.02 -9.85
C ARG A 134 -7.23 16.91 -9.29
N TYR A 135 -6.80 15.73 -8.89
CA TYR A 135 -5.54 15.56 -8.15
C TYR A 135 -4.42 15.07 -9.04
N ASP A 136 -3.20 15.51 -8.71
CA ASP A 136 -2.01 14.86 -9.25
C ASP A 136 -1.91 13.44 -8.69
N ALA A 137 -1.36 12.52 -9.50
CA ALA A 137 -1.30 11.13 -9.16
C ALA A 137 0.06 10.52 -9.50
N ILE A 138 0.51 9.64 -8.62
CA ILE A 138 1.66 8.77 -8.85
C ILE A 138 1.22 7.32 -8.76
N ARG A 139 1.89 6.47 -9.54
CA ARG A 139 1.78 5.02 -9.47
C ARG A 139 3.00 4.47 -8.74
N ARG A 140 2.78 3.53 -7.83
CA ARG A 140 3.82 2.69 -7.22
C ARG A 140 3.55 1.25 -7.61
N ALA A 141 4.51 0.58 -8.21
CA ALA A 141 4.44 -0.85 -8.46
C ALA A 141 5.71 -1.53 -7.94
N ASP A 142 5.58 -2.78 -7.52
CA ASP A 142 6.69 -3.65 -7.17
C ASP A 142 6.66 -4.96 -7.97
N ASP A 143 7.73 -5.75 -7.84
CA ASP A 143 7.91 -7.03 -8.51
C ASP A 143 7.12 -8.17 -7.83
N VAL A 144 6.55 -7.94 -6.66
CA VAL A 144 5.73 -8.93 -5.92
C VAL A 144 4.24 -8.82 -6.24
N GLY A 145 3.87 -7.99 -7.22
CA GLY A 145 2.51 -7.90 -7.73
C GLY A 145 1.62 -6.95 -6.93
N VAL A 146 2.19 -6.00 -6.18
CA VAL A 146 1.46 -4.87 -5.62
C VAL A 146 1.49 -3.74 -6.63
N CYS A 147 0.33 -3.13 -6.87
CA CYS A 147 0.28 -1.84 -7.52
C CYS A 147 -0.63 -0.87 -6.77
N GLY A 148 -0.12 0.31 -6.49
CA GLY A 148 -0.82 1.39 -5.84
C GLY A 148 -0.91 2.63 -6.73
N VAL A 149 -2.01 3.35 -6.63
CA VAL A 149 -2.18 4.71 -7.14
C VAL A 149 -2.35 5.63 -5.95
N GLU A 150 -1.50 6.64 -5.85
CA GLU A 150 -1.52 7.65 -4.80
C GLU A 150 -2.01 8.96 -5.40
N LEU A 151 -3.18 9.40 -4.95
CA LEU A 151 -3.72 10.72 -5.24
C LEU A 151 -3.08 11.72 -4.27
N ILE A 152 -2.75 12.92 -4.78
CA ILE A 152 -2.08 13.99 -4.04
C ILE A 152 -2.99 15.23 -3.98
N PRO A 153 -3.95 15.28 -3.02
CA PRO A 153 -4.84 16.43 -2.88
C PRO A 153 -4.15 17.70 -2.38
N SER A 154 -3.05 17.54 -1.65
CA SER A 154 -2.22 18.64 -1.17
C SER A 154 -0.79 18.14 -0.93
N PRO A 155 0.18 19.03 -0.70
CA PRO A 155 1.51 18.63 -0.26
C PRO A 155 1.51 17.76 1.00
N TYR A 156 0.47 17.85 1.83
CA TYR A 156 0.36 17.20 3.13
C TYR A 156 -0.78 16.18 3.22
N SER A 157 -1.38 15.74 2.13
CA SER A 157 -2.38 14.67 2.22
C SER A 157 -2.21 13.73 1.07
N ARG A 158 -2.52 12.45 1.31
CA ARG A 158 -2.44 11.38 0.31
C ARG A 158 -3.65 10.48 0.44
N VAL A 159 -4.16 10.02 -0.69
CA VAL A 159 -5.09 8.90 -0.73
C VAL A 159 -4.44 7.80 -1.53
N VAL A 160 -4.08 6.71 -0.87
CA VAL A 160 -3.41 5.55 -1.48
C VAL A 160 -4.46 4.49 -1.75
N ILE A 161 -4.52 4.04 -3.00
CA ILE A 161 -5.38 2.96 -3.46
C ILE A 161 -4.46 1.84 -3.90
N SER A 162 -4.51 0.67 -3.25
CA SER A 162 -3.61 -0.44 -3.53
C SER A 162 -4.39 -1.67 -3.98
N VAL A 163 -3.86 -2.39 -4.97
CA VAL A 163 -4.33 -3.71 -5.40
C VAL A 163 -3.17 -4.68 -5.30
N VAL A 164 -3.37 -5.76 -4.55
CA VAL A 164 -2.37 -6.80 -4.30
C VAL A 164 -2.86 -8.11 -4.93
N SER A 165 -2.16 -8.62 -5.93
CA SER A 165 -2.38 -9.98 -6.43
C SER A 165 -1.09 -10.59 -6.98
N SER A 166 -0.85 -11.88 -6.71
CA SER A 166 0.46 -12.53 -6.86
C SER A 166 0.92 -12.81 -8.30
N ARG A 167 0.17 -12.41 -9.34
CA ARG A 167 0.44 -12.89 -10.71
C ARG A 167 0.32 -11.87 -11.83
N GLU A 168 -0.14 -10.64 -11.56
CA GLU A 168 -0.52 -9.71 -12.64
C GLU A 168 -0.29 -8.23 -12.28
N ALA A 169 0.97 -7.83 -12.03
CA ALA A 169 1.31 -6.46 -11.60
C ALA A 169 0.70 -5.35 -12.48
N GLU A 170 0.84 -5.43 -13.81
CA GLU A 170 0.26 -4.44 -14.73
C GLU A 170 -1.27 -4.39 -14.66
N LYS A 171 -1.96 -5.54 -14.62
CA LYS A 171 -3.42 -5.56 -14.47
C LYS A 171 -3.86 -5.03 -13.10
N ASN A 172 -3.05 -5.22 -12.06
CA ASN A 172 -3.31 -4.60 -10.76
C ASN A 172 -3.20 -3.08 -10.84
N CYS A 173 -2.26 -2.55 -11.63
CA CYS A 173 -2.16 -1.11 -11.86
C CYS A 173 -3.38 -0.55 -12.60
N ASP A 174 -3.86 -1.24 -13.64
CA ASP A 174 -5.08 -0.83 -14.34
C ASP A 174 -6.29 -0.80 -13.39
N ARG A 175 -6.42 -1.81 -12.51
CA ARG A 175 -7.47 -1.86 -11.49
C ARG A 175 -7.32 -0.76 -10.44
N ALA A 176 -6.11 -0.53 -9.94
CA ALA A 176 -5.83 0.53 -8.97
C ALA A 176 -6.15 1.91 -9.55
N LEU A 177 -5.86 2.14 -10.83
CA LEU A 177 -6.21 3.37 -11.54
C LEU A 177 -7.72 3.54 -11.70
N ALA A 178 -8.44 2.49 -12.11
CA ALA A 178 -9.89 2.53 -12.24
C ALA A 178 -10.59 2.76 -10.88
N MET A 179 -10.07 2.15 -9.81
CA MET A 179 -10.51 2.46 -8.45
C MET A 179 -10.25 3.91 -8.08
N ALA A 180 -9.05 4.43 -8.35
CA ALA A 180 -8.69 5.82 -8.04
C ALA A 180 -9.63 6.81 -8.76
N GLN A 181 -10.00 6.53 -10.02
CA GLN A 181 -10.97 7.31 -10.78
C GLN A 181 -12.39 7.26 -10.15
N THR A 182 -12.75 6.16 -9.51
CA THR A 182 -14.03 6.01 -8.80
C THR A 182 -14.03 6.72 -7.45
N VAL A 183 -12.90 6.70 -6.76
CA VAL A 183 -12.71 7.31 -5.43
C VAL A 183 -12.58 8.83 -5.52
N GLU A 184 -11.83 9.35 -6.50
CA GLU A 184 -11.51 10.78 -6.63
C GLU A 184 -12.71 11.74 -6.50
N PRO A 185 -13.84 11.55 -7.20
CA PRO A 185 -14.95 12.49 -7.14
C PRO A 185 -15.65 12.52 -5.77
N LYS A 186 -15.38 11.56 -4.89
CA LYS A 186 -15.96 11.46 -3.54
C LYS A 186 -15.07 12.11 -2.47
N LEU A 187 -13.87 12.54 -2.83
CA LEU A 187 -12.92 13.19 -1.93
C LEU A 187 -13.19 14.72 -1.82
N PRO A 188 -12.89 15.32 -0.65
CA PRO A 188 -13.12 16.75 -0.39
C PRO A 188 -12.10 17.70 -1.05
#